data_AF-A0AA40J956-F1
#
_entry.id   AF-A0AA40J956-F1
#
_cell.length_a   1.000
_cell.length_b   1.000
_cell.length_c   1.000
_cell.angle_alpha   90.00
_cell.angle_beta   90.00
_cell.angle_gamma   90.00
#
_symmetry.space_group_name_H-M   'P 1'
#
loop_
_entity.id
_entity.type
_entity.pdbx_description
1 polymer ?
#
loop_
_entity_poly.entity_id
_entity_poly.type
_entity_poly.pdbx_seq_one_letter_code
_entity_poly.pdbx_strand_id
1 'polypeptide(L)'
;MKIKRLLSVCLSSCVVVGMSSCDSGGSKTQSDATASSVTEASAASEANWPKSVTVKLAQTPEEKRFLNDARCFDDACFTAEKFDRFITKKYPDIAKMHFRVSKDLEGDKDAIANARMDFRRGLYFAKQIQLADGESLFDLLSRCSRSFDPNNVAQLAFDPKTDKPFIYMQFFPVFLQKGSGKNIDLNLLWDRVGDELRAQSPFFSTHVLVNSDFLAMHGIECRLADAPTTADE
;
A
#
# COMPACT_ATOMS: atom_id res chain seq x y z
N MET A 1 -13.28 -29.32 -22.95
CA MET A 1 -12.51 -28.59 -21.92
C MET A 1 -13.42 -27.59 -21.24
N LYS A 2 -13.71 -27.78 -19.95
CA LYS A 2 -14.56 -26.87 -19.15
C LYS A 2 -13.65 -26.13 -18.17
N ILE A 3 -13.53 -24.82 -18.33
CA ILE A 3 -12.76 -23.94 -17.43
C ILE A 3 -13.68 -23.53 -16.29
N LYS A 4 -13.44 -24.06 -15.08
CA LYS A 4 -14.05 -23.56 -13.83
C LYS A 4 -13.25 -22.33 -13.39
N ARG A 5 -13.88 -21.16 -13.43
CA ARG A 5 -13.38 -19.95 -12.75
C ARG A 5 -13.65 -20.08 -11.25
N LEU A 6 -12.59 -20.06 -10.45
CA LEU A 6 -12.68 -19.88 -9.00
C LEU A 6 -12.99 -18.41 -8.72
N LEU A 7 -14.18 -18.14 -8.17
CA LEU A 7 -14.50 -16.89 -7.49
C LEU A 7 -13.79 -16.90 -6.13
N SER A 8 -12.93 -15.92 -5.88
CA SER A 8 -12.46 -15.59 -4.54
C SER A 8 -13.58 -14.84 -3.82
N VAL A 9 -14.10 -15.44 -2.75
CA VAL A 9 -15.12 -14.87 -1.86
C VAL A 9 -14.39 -14.05 -0.79
N CYS A 10 -14.64 -12.74 -0.75
CA CYS A 10 -14.23 -11.91 0.38
C CYS A 10 -14.99 -12.36 1.64
N LEU A 11 -14.30 -12.99 2.59
CA LEU A 11 -14.80 -13.19 3.94
C LEU A 11 -14.77 -11.86 4.70
N SER A 12 -15.96 -11.35 5.02
CA SER A 12 -16.16 -10.31 6.01
C SER A 12 -16.30 -10.99 7.37
N SER A 13 -15.25 -10.95 8.19
CA SER A 13 -15.31 -11.43 9.58
C SER A 13 -15.63 -10.25 10.50
N CYS A 14 -16.89 -10.13 10.92
CA CYS A 14 -17.27 -9.36 12.10
C CYS A 14 -16.75 -10.07 13.34
N VAL A 15 -15.80 -9.45 14.06
CA VAL A 15 -15.45 -9.85 15.42
C VAL A 15 -16.45 -9.22 16.37
N VAL A 16 -17.38 -10.02 16.88
CA VAL A 16 -18.25 -9.67 18.02
C VAL A 16 -17.42 -9.88 19.29
N VAL A 17 -17.02 -8.79 19.94
CA VAL A 17 -16.45 -8.85 21.30
C VAL A 17 -17.62 -8.95 22.28
N GLY A 18 -17.63 -10.04 23.05
CA GLY A 18 -18.68 -10.37 24.00
C GLY A 18 -18.79 -9.39 25.16
N MET A 19 -20.02 -9.01 25.48
CA MET A 19 -20.37 -8.40 26.76
C MET A 19 -20.66 -9.52 27.76
N SER A 20 -19.70 -9.81 28.64
CA SER A 20 -19.94 -10.55 29.86
C SER A 20 -20.67 -9.63 30.86
N SER A 21 -21.95 -9.95 31.09
CA SER A 21 -22.79 -9.37 32.12
C SER A 21 -22.33 -9.83 33.50
N CYS A 22 -21.99 -8.90 34.38
CA CYS A 22 -21.90 -9.13 35.82
C CYS A 22 -22.91 -8.24 36.52
N ASP A 23 -23.99 -8.86 36.97
CA ASP A 23 -24.97 -8.33 37.91
C ASP A 23 -24.26 -7.80 39.18
N SER A 24 -24.61 -6.58 39.60
CA SER A 24 -24.27 -6.07 40.93
C SER A 24 -25.55 -5.84 41.72
N GLY A 25 -25.73 -6.68 42.76
CA GLY A 25 -26.60 -6.38 43.89
C GLY A 25 -26.12 -5.15 44.65
N GLY A 26 -27.07 -4.39 45.21
CA GLY A 26 -26.85 -3.04 45.73
C GLY A 26 -26.12 -2.93 47.07
N SER A 27 -25.69 -1.71 47.39
CA SER A 27 -25.95 -1.03 48.68
C SER A 27 -25.39 0.39 48.66
N LYS A 28 -25.99 1.27 49.47
CA LYS A 28 -25.71 2.70 49.64
C LYS A 28 -24.29 2.98 50.14
N THR A 29 -23.64 4.03 49.62
CA THR A 29 -22.94 5.04 50.45
C THR A 29 -22.63 6.32 49.66
N GLN A 30 -22.79 7.44 50.34
CA GLN A 30 -22.55 8.83 49.96
C GLN A 30 -21.07 9.18 50.15
N SER A 31 -20.43 9.95 49.27
CA SER A 31 -19.35 10.94 49.58
C SER A 31 -18.79 11.60 48.30
N ASP A 32 -18.57 12.91 48.40
CA ASP A 32 -17.95 13.80 47.43
C ASP A 32 -16.56 13.34 46.96
N ALA A 33 -16.29 13.48 45.66
CA ALA A 33 -14.95 13.72 45.13
C ALA A 33 -15.03 14.28 43.70
N THR A 34 -14.58 15.52 43.55
CA THR A 34 -13.79 16.06 42.45
C THR A 34 -14.03 15.45 41.07
N ALA A 35 -14.78 16.18 40.24
CA ALA A 35 -14.86 15.95 38.81
C ALA A 35 -13.45 16.10 38.16
N SER A 36 -12.70 15.00 38.09
CA SER A 36 -11.69 14.82 37.06
C SER A 36 -12.43 14.53 35.76
N SER A 37 -12.49 15.52 34.86
CA SER A 37 -12.92 15.31 33.49
C SER A 37 -11.91 14.40 32.80
N VAL A 38 -12.13 13.10 32.89
CA VAL A 38 -11.58 12.12 31.98
C VAL A 38 -12.08 12.52 30.61
N THR A 39 -11.19 13.05 29.78
CA THR A 39 -11.49 13.25 28.36
C THR A 39 -11.52 11.85 27.76
N GLU A 40 -12.70 11.23 27.75
CA GLU A 40 -12.96 10.07 26.92
C GLU A 40 -12.63 10.46 25.48
N ALA A 41 -11.57 9.86 24.94
CA ALA A 41 -11.30 9.93 23.51
C ALA A 41 -12.50 9.30 22.81
N SER A 42 -13.43 10.13 22.34
CA SER A 42 -14.56 9.66 21.55
C SER A 42 -13.99 8.94 20.34
N ALA A 43 -14.29 7.66 20.19
CA ALA A 43 -14.01 6.92 18.97
C ALA A 43 -14.60 7.74 17.80
N ALA A 44 -13.74 8.20 16.90
CA ALA A 44 -14.15 9.05 15.79
C ALA A 44 -15.21 8.31 14.96
N SER A 45 -16.42 8.86 14.89
CA SER A 45 -17.44 8.39 13.94
C SER A 45 -16.90 8.54 12.52
N GLU A 46 -17.26 7.63 11.60
CA GLU A 46 -16.77 7.62 10.21
C GLU A 46 -16.93 8.97 9.49
N ALA A 47 -17.93 9.78 9.90
CA ALA A 47 -18.16 11.13 9.38
C ALA A 47 -17.02 12.13 9.66
N ASN A 48 -16.19 11.88 10.68
CA ASN A 48 -15.07 12.73 11.09
C ASN A 48 -13.69 12.17 10.70
N TRP A 49 -13.65 11.08 9.92
CA TRP A 49 -12.37 10.53 9.46
C TRP A 49 -11.71 11.48 8.46
N PRO A 50 -10.36 11.53 8.45
CA PRO A 50 -9.65 12.26 7.40
C PRO A 50 -10.12 11.78 6.03
N LYS A 51 -10.11 12.66 5.03
CA LYS A 51 -10.48 12.28 3.66
C LYS A 51 -9.22 11.86 2.91
N SER A 52 -9.33 10.81 2.10
CA SER A 52 -8.26 10.44 1.20
C SER A 52 -7.93 11.56 0.22
N VAL A 53 -6.65 11.77 -0.04
CA VAL A 53 -6.18 12.84 -0.94
C VAL A 53 -6.03 12.36 -2.38
N THR A 54 -6.16 13.30 -3.29
CA THR A 54 -5.77 13.16 -4.70
C THR A 54 -4.73 14.21 -5.01
N VAL A 55 -3.59 13.79 -5.54
CA VAL A 55 -2.49 14.67 -5.96
C VAL A 55 -2.30 14.60 -7.46
N LYS A 56 -1.78 15.68 -8.06
CA LYS A 56 -1.47 15.71 -9.49
C LYS A 56 -0.15 15.00 -9.76
N LEU A 57 -0.16 14.08 -10.72
CA LEU A 57 1.01 13.33 -11.16
C LEU A 57 0.88 13.05 -12.67
N ALA A 58 1.47 13.92 -13.48
CA ALA A 58 1.36 13.87 -14.93
C ALA A 58 1.85 12.54 -15.50
N GLN A 59 1.05 11.94 -16.38
CA GLN A 59 1.41 10.70 -17.07
C GLN A 59 2.47 10.92 -18.13
N THR A 60 3.40 9.98 -18.20
CA THR A 60 4.35 9.90 -19.30
C THR A 60 3.64 9.44 -20.59
N PRO A 61 4.20 9.75 -21.78
CA PRO A 61 3.67 9.23 -23.04
C PRO A 61 3.56 7.70 -23.07
N GLU A 62 4.52 6.99 -22.48
CA GLU A 62 4.53 5.53 -22.43
C GLU A 62 3.45 4.96 -21.52
N GLU A 63 3.16 5.61 -20.39
CA GLU A 63 2.02 5.24 -19.53
C GLU A 63 0.70 5.43 -20.25
N LYS A 64 0.53 6.57 -20.95
CA LYS A 64 -0.68 6.82 -21.75
C LYS A 64 -0.87 5.75 -22.81
N ARG A 65 0.19 5.39 -23.53
CA ARG A 65 0.16 4.31 -24.52
C ARG A 65 -0.19 2.96 -23.89
N PHE A 66 0.44 2.61 -22.76
CA PHE A 66 0.18 1.35 -22.07
C PHE A 66 -1.29 1.23 -21.62
N LEU A 67 -1.87 2.30 -21.10
CA LEU A 67 -3.28 2.32 -20.70
C LEU A 67 -4.24 2.32 -21.90
N ASN A 68 -3.93 3.08 -22.96
CA ASN A 68 -4.76 3.11 -24.17
C ASN A 68 -4.80 1.73 -24.88
N ASP A 69 -3.69 1.00 -24.83
CA ASP A 69 -3.54 -0.31 -25.45
C ASP A 69 -3.92 -1.47 -24.51
N ALA A 70 -4.52 -1.19 -23.34
CA ALA A 70 -4.86 -2.17 -22.30
C ALA A 70 -5.77 -3.32 -22.78
N ARG A 71 -6.50 -3.15 -23.89
CA ARG A 71 -7.36 -4.17 -24.53
C ARG A 71 -6.96 -4.50 -25.97
N CYS A 72 -5.75 -4.11 -26.33
CA CYS A 72 -5.23 -4.27 -27.67
C CYS A 72 -4.46 -5.60 -27.71
N PHE A 73 -4.86 -6.52 -28.59
CA PHE A 73 -4.29 -7.87 -28.70
C PHE A 73 -3.43 -8.07 -29.96
N ASP A 74 -3.23 -7.01 -30.75
CA ASP A 74 -2.40 -7.04 -31.95
C ASP A 74 -0.91 -6.85 -31.62
N ASP A 75 -0.04 -7.33 -32.50
CA ASP A 75 1.42 -7.18 -32.33
C ASP A 75 1.88 -5.72 -32.32
N ALA A 76 1.08 -4.80 -32.87
CA ALA A 76 1.35 -3.36 -32.87
C ALA A 76 1.17 -2.71 -31.48
N CYS A 77 0.35 -3.30 -30.62
CA CYS A 77 -0.05 -2.73 -29.32
C CYS A 77 1.13 -2.60 -28.36
N PHE A 78 1.10 -1.61 -27.48
CA PHE A 78 2.09 -1.41 -26.43
C PHE A 78 1.79 -2.30 -25.21
N THR A 79 2.12 -3.59 -25.33
CA THR A 79 1.85 -4.64 -24.33
C THR A 79 2.59 -4.43 -23.00
N ALA A 80 2.21 -5.20 -21.98
CA ALA A 80 2.87 -5.22 -20.67
C ALA A 80 4.37 -5.52 -20.78
N GLU A 81 4.78 -6.43 -21.68
CA GLU A 81 6.19 -6.75 -21.92
C GLU A 81 6.93 -5.60 -22.60
N LYS A 82 6.27 -4.88 -23.53
CA LYS A 82 6.85 -3.67 -24.14
C LYS A 82 7.05 -2.57 -23.10
N PHE A 83 6.09 -2.42 -22.20
CA PHE A 83 6.22 -1.45 -21.11
C PHE A 83 7.29 -1.85 -20.08
N ASP A 84 7.40 -3.13 -19.71
CA ASP A 84 8.50 -3.63 -18.84
C ASP A 84 9.88 -3.42 -19.48
N ARG A 85 10.01 -3.66 -20.79
CA ARG A 85 11.24 -3.35 -21.54
C ARG A 85 11.57 -1.86 -21.53
N PHE A 86 10.56 -0.99 -21.66
CA PHE A 86 10.77 0.44 -21.52
C PHE A 86 11.27 0.82 -20.12
N ILE A 87 10.63 0.28 -19.07
CA ILE A 87 10.99 0.53 -17.67
C ILE A 87 12.44 0.15 -17.40
N THR A 88 12.83 -1.08 -17.75
CA THR A 88 14.18 -1.60 -17.50
C THR A 88 15.26 -0.88 -18.33
N LYS A 89 14.89 -0.34 -19.50
CA LYS A 89 15.78 0.53 -20.29
C LYS A 89 15.93 1.93 -19.67
N LYS A 90 14.83 2.53 -19.19
CA LYS A 90 14.82 3.87 -18.59
C LYS A 90 15.49 3.89 -17.21
N TYR A 91 15.30 2.83 -16.43
CA TYR A 91 15.82 2.67 -15.08
C TYR A 91 16.59 1.35 -14.94
N PRO A 92 17.90 1.34 -15.30
CA PRO A 92 18.72 0.14 -15.24
C PRO A 92 18.93 -0.38 -13.81
N ASP A 93 18.75 0.44 -12.79
CA ASP A 93 18.77 0.06 -11.39
C ASP A 93 17.57 -0.83 -11.03
N ILE A 94 16.36 -0.53 -11.52
CA ILE A 94 15.18 -1.40 -11.38
C ILE A 94 15.43 -2.78 -12.00
N ALA A 95 16.13 -2.84 -13.15
CA ALA A 95 16.45 -4.11 -13.79
C ALA A 95 17.37 -5.02 -12.94
N LYS A 96 18.20 -4.42 -12.08
CA LYS A 96 19.12 -5.12 -11.18
C LYS A 96 18.49 -5.51 -9.84
N MET A 97 17.28 -5.02 -9.53
CA MET A 97 16.60 -5.33 -8.28
C MET A 97 16.22 -6.81 -8.23
N HIS A 98 16.53 -7.44 -7.10
CA HIS A 98 16.27 -8.85 -6.90
C HIS A 98 14.79 -9.08 -6.56
N PHE A 99 14.07 -9.71 -7.48
CA PHE A 99 12.70 -10.20 -7.24
C PHE A 99 12.75 -11.54 -6.51
N ARG A 100 12.26 -11.58 -5.28
CA ARG A 100 12.12 -12.81 -4.49
C ARG A 100 10.81 -13.49 -4.84
N VAL A 101 10.87 -14.75 -5.23
CA VAL A 101 9.66 -15.54 -5.55
C VAL A 101 8.97 -15.92 -4.23
N SER A 102 7.68 -15.59 -4.11
CA SER A 102 6.85 -16.09 -3.00
C SER A 102 6.63 -17.59 -3.12
N LYS A 103 6.55 -18.29 -1.98
CA LYS A 103 6.25 -19.73 -1.91
C LYS A 103 4.96 -20.08 -2.66
N ASP A 104 3.97 -19.18 -2.63
CA ASP A 104 2.68 -19.38 -3.29
C ASP A 104 2.75 -19.39 -4.82
N LEU A 105 3.86 -18.91 -5.40
CA LEU A 105 4.10 -18.86 -6.85
C LEU A 105 5.09 -19.94 -7.31
N GLU A 106 5.64 -20.74 -6.41
CA GLU A 106 6.64 -21.75 -6.75
C GLU A 106 6.06 -22.77 -7.74
N GLY A 107 6.79 -22.99 -8.84
CA GLY A 107 6.40 -23.92 -9.89
C GLY A 107 5.52 -23.33 -11.00
N ASP A 108 4.91 -22.15 -10.80
CA ASP A 108 4.14 -21.45 -11.83
C ASP A 108 5.00 -20.38 -12.53
N LYS A 109 5.62 -20.77 -13.65
CA LYS A 109 6.54 -19.88 -14.40
C LYS A 109 5.85 -18.63 -14.94
N ASP A 110 4.60 -18.74 -15.36
CA ASP A 110 3.86 -17.63 -15.96
C ASP A 110 3.42 -16.64 -14.87
N ALA A 111 2.94 -17.15 -13.73
CA ALA A 111 2.63 -16.31 -12.57
C ALA A 111 3.88 -15.59 -12.04
N ILE A 112 5.04 -16.28 -11.97
CA ILE A 112 6.31 -15.65 -11.58
C ILE A 112 6.71 -14.54 -12.56
N ALA A 113 6.56 -14.76 -13.88
CA ALA A 113 6.88 -13.76 -14.88
C ALA A 113 5.99 -12.52 -14.75
N ASN A 114 4.68 -12.71 -14.56
CA ASN A 114 3.72 -11.63 -14.35
C ASN A 114 4.00 -10.85 -13.06
N ALA A 115 4.20 -11.54 -11.94
CA ALA A 115 4.51 -10.91 -10.66
C ALA A 115 5.81 -10.10 -10.73
N ARG A 116 6.83 -10.58 -11.45
CA ARG A 116 8.07 -9.84 -11.67
C ARG A 116 7.86 -8.55 -12.47
N MET A 117 7.02 -8.59 -13.51
CA MET A 117 6.67 -7.38 -14.28
C MET A 117 5.87 -6.39 -13.43
N ASP A 118 4.91 -6.87 -12.64
CA ASP A 118 4.13 -6.06 -11.71
C ASP A 118 5.04 -5.38 -10.67
N PHE A 119 6.02 -6.12 -10.14
CA PHE A 119 7.03 -5.60 -9.21
C PHE A 119 7.89 -4.50 -9.83
N ARG A 120 8.43 -4.72 -11.04
CA ARG A 120 9.22 -3.70 -11.76
C ARG A 120 8.40 -2.45 -12.07
N ARG A 121 7.13 -2.63 -12.45
CA ARG A 121 6.18 -1.52 -12.61
C ARG A 121 5.95 -0.79 -11.29
N GLY A 122 5.81 -1.51 -10.18
CA GLY A 122 5.74 -0.95 -8.83
C GLY A 122 6.91 0.01 -8.56
N LEU A 123 8.14 -0.48 -8.75
CA LEU A 123 9.35 0.33 -8.57
C LEU A 123 9.41 1.54 -9.51
N TYR A 124 8.96 1.38 -10.75
CA TYR A 124 8.88 2.47 -11.73
C TYR A 124 7.96 3.60 -11.28
N PHE A 125 6.78 3.27 -10.76
CA PHE A 125 5.88 4.27 -10.22
C PHE A 125 6.37 4.84 -8.90
N ALA A 126 7.00 4.04 -8.03
CA ALA A 126 7.60 4.51 -6.80
C ALA A 126 8.66 5.61 -7.03
N LYS A 127 9.42 5.55 -8.14
CA LYS A 127 10.36 6.62 -8.52
C LYS A 127 9.70 7.93 -8.93
N GLN A 128 8.42 7.91 -9.30
CA GLN A 128 7.68 9.10 -9.74
C GLN A 128 6.85 9.74 -8.63
N ILE A 129 6.44 8.95 -7.64
CA ILE A 129 5.64 9.43 -6.51
C ILE A 129 6.56 10.21 -5.59
N GLN A 130 6.33 11.53 -5.53
CA GLN A 130 6.99 12.39 -4.55
C GLN A 130 6.18 12.45 -3.27
N LEU A 131 6.88 12.27 -2.16
CA LEU A 131 6.34 12.36 -0.82
C LEU A 131 6.36 13.82 -0.34
N ALA A 132 5.65 14.09 0.75
CA ALA A 132 5.52 15.43 1.30
C ALA A 132 6.83 16.01 1.85
N ASP A 133 7.80 15.16 2.19
CA ASP A 133 9.15 15.56 2.62
C ASP A 133 10.10 15.82 1.43
N GLY A 134 9.63 15.61 0.20
CA GLY A 134 10.41 15.81 -1.03
C GLY A 134 11.22 14.60 -1.48
N GLU A 135 11.26 13.50 -0.71
CA GLU A 135 11.84 12.23 -1.14
C GLU A 135 10.89 11.50 -2.12
N SER A 136 11.45 10.63 -2.96
CA SER A 136 10.60 9.72 -3.73
C SER A 136 10.16 8.55 -2.86
N LEU A 137 9.01 7.94 -3.18
CA LEU A 137 8.59 6.71 -2.54
C LEU A 137 9.64 5.60 -2.69
N PHE A 138 10.34 5.57 -3.83
CA PHE A 138 11.42 4.62 -4.06
C PHE A 138 12.55 4.79 -3.04
N ASP A 139 12.91 6.03 -2.69
CA ASP A 139 13.95 6.32 -1.70
C ASP A 139 13.49 5.92 -0.30
N LEU A 140 12.24 6.23 0.07
CA LEU A 140 11.66 5.78 1.33
C LEU A 140 11.68 4.25 1.46
N LEU A 141 11.22 3.53 0.43
CA LEU A 141 11.22 2.07 0.42
C LEU A 141 12.64 1.50 0.54
N SER A 142 13.59 2.08 -0.19
CA SER A 142 15.02 1.68 -0.15
C SER A 142 15.66 1.94 1.21
N ARG A 143 15.32 3.07 1.83
CA ARG A 143 15.91 3.53 3.09
C ARG A 143 15.35 2.79 4.29
N CYS A 144 14.05 2.54 4.31
CA CYS A 144 13.35 2.02 5.48
C CYS A 144 13.24 0.49 5.47
N SER A 145 13.26 -0.14 4.29
CA SER A 145 13.18 -1.59 4.14
C SER A 145 14.54 -2.19 3.81
N ARG A 146 14.90 -3.33 4.43
CA ARG A 146 16.16 -4.05 4.12
C ARG A 146 16.22 -4.56 2.67
N SER A 147 15.05 -4.86 2.12
CA SER A 147 14.87 -5.25 0.73
C SER A 147 13.47 -4.83 0.30
N PHE A 148 13.27 -4.64 -1.00
CA PHE A 148 11.94 -4.44 -1.55
C PHE A 148 11.12 -5.71 -1.39
N ASP A 149 9.92 -5.56 -0.83
CA ASP A 149 8.90 -6.61 -0.80
C ASP A 149 8.49 -6.98 -2.24
N PRO A 150 8.42 -8.27 -2.62
CA PRO A 150 8.02 -8.68 -3.97
C PRO A 150 6.57 -8.30 -4.33
N ASN A 151 5.75 -7.98 -3.33
CA ASN A 151 4.38 -7.48 -3.49
C ASN A 151 4.31 -5.95 -3.57
N ASN A 152 5.45 -5.26 -3.65
CA ASN A 152 5.50 -3.86 -4.09
C ASN A 152 5.17 -3.79 -5.59
N VAL A 153 3.89 -3.72 -5.94
CA VAL A 153 3.40 -3.93 -7.29
C VAL A 153 2.64 -2.74 -7.86
N ALA A 154 2.63 -2.67 -9.19
CA ALA A 154 1.71 -1.84 -9.94
C ALA A 154 1.04 -2.64 -11.07
N GLN A 155 -0.29 -2.71 -11.02
CA GLN A 155 -1.11 -3.59 -11.86
C GLN A 155 -2.09 -2.78 -12.70
N LEU A 156 -2.28 -3.20 -13.95
CA LEU A 156 -3.37 -2.69 -14.78
C LEU A 156 -4.70 -3.18 -14.21
N ALA A 157 -5.61 -2.25 -13.96
CA ALA A 157 -6.96 -2.51 -13.49
C ALA A 157 -7.98 -1.72 -14.32
N PHE A 158 -9.25 -2.06 -14.18
CA PHE A 158 -10.36 -1.40 -14.89
C PHE A 158 -11.42 -0.97 -13.89
N ASP A 159 -11.87 0.28 -14.00
CA ASP A 159 -12.98 0.76 -13.19
C ASP A 159 -14.26 0.00 -13.58
N PRO A 160 -14.95 -0.68 -12.64
CA PRO A 160 -16.06 -1.57 -12.98
C PRO A 160 -17.30 -0.83 -13.50
N LYS A 161 -17.39 0.49 -13.33
CA LYS A 161 -18.54 1.30 -13.76
C LYS A 161 -18.31 1.96 -15.11
N THR A 162 -17.10 2.43 -15.35
CA THR A 162 -16.73 3.23 -16.53
C THR A 162 -15.88 2.45 -17.52
N ASP A 163 -15.40 1.27 -17.14
CA ASP A 163 -14.52 0.40 -17.91
C ASP A 163 -13.18 1.06 -18.31
N LYS A 164 -12.82 2.17 -17.63
CA LYS A 164 -11.60 2.91 -17.90
C LYS A 164 -10.40 2.22 -17.24
N PRO A 165 -9.29 2.05 -17.98
CA PRO A 165 -8.08 1.48 -17.41
C PRO A 165 -7.41 2.46 -16.45
N PHE A 166 -6.85 1.93 -15.37
CA PHE A 166 -6.03 2.65 -14.40
C PHE A 166 -4.91 1.74 -13.89
N ILE A 167 -3.95 2.30 -13.15
CA ILE A 167 -2.92 1.50 -12.48
C ILE A 167 -3.22 1.45 -10.98
N TYR A 168 -3.52 0.27 -10.47
CA TYR A 168 -3.57 0.00 -9.03
C TYR A 168 -2.15 -0.22 -8.51
N MET A 169 -1.81 0.37 -7.37
CA MET A 169 -0.49 0.28 -6.76
C MET A 169 -0.58 -0.07 -5.28
N GLN A 170 0.30 -0.96 -4.85
CA GLN A 170 0.40 -1.43 -3.49
C GLN A 170 1.87 -1.52 -3.08
N PHE A 171 2.20 -0.99 -1.90
CA PHE A 171 3.56 -1.05 -1.36
C PHE A 171 3.56 -1.38 0.13
N PHE A 172 4.55 -2.18 0.53
CA PHE A 172 4.77 -2.69 1.88
C PHE A 172 6.14 -2.19 2.41
N PRO A 173 6.25 -0.91 2.77
CA PRO A 173 7.40 -0.46 3.54
C PRO A 173 7.43 -1.16 4.91
N VAL A 174 8.64 -1.51 5.35
CA VAL A 174 8.86 -2.05 6.70
C VAL A 174 9.35 -0.92 7.60
N PHE A 175 8.59 -0.58 8.63
CA PHE A 175 8.99 0.42 9.63
C PHE A 175 9.19 -0.20 11.00
N LEU A 176 9.80 0.56 11.91
CA LEU A 176 9.84 0.25 13.33
C LEU A 176 8.88 1.16 14.09
N GLN A 177 8.15 0.61 15.06
CA GLN A 177 7.39 1.41 16.00
C GLN A 177 8.34 2.08 16.99
N LYS A 178 8.21 3.39 17.12
CA LYS A 178 9.04 4.20 18.01
C LYS A 178 8.86 3.73 19.47
N GLY A 179 9.98 3.50 20.15
CA GLY A 179 10.02 3.09 21.55
C GLY A 179 9.96 1.58 21.79
N SER A 180 9.27 0.81 20.95
CA SER A 180 9.26 -0.66 21.06
C SER A 180 10.29 -1.34 20.17
N GLY A 181 10.69 -0.70 19.06
CA GLY A 181 11.59 -1.28 18.07
C GLY A 181 10.99 -2.46 17.30
N LYS A 182 9.68 -2.73 17.46
CA LYS A 182 8.98 -3.81 16.76
C LYS A 182 8.67 -3.40 15.33
N ASN A 183 8.66 -4.37 14.42
CA ASN A 183 8.22 -4.14 13.05
C ASN A 183 6.74 -3.75 13.04
N ILE A 184 6.41 -2.78 12.20
CA ILE A 184 5.05 -2.41 11.89
C ILE A 184 4.87 -2.40 10.38
N ASP A 185 3.86 -3.15 9.94
CA ASP A 185 3.51 -3.27 8.54
C ASP A 185 2.44 -2.24 8.23
N LEU A 186 2.79 -1.26 7.41
CA LEU A 186 1.86 -0.27 6.89
C LEU A 186 1.78 -0.44 5.38
N ASN A 187 0.56 -0.49 4.85
CA ASN A 187 0.34 -0.60 3.43
C ASN A 187 0.09 0.78 2.81
N LEU A 188 0.70 1.01 1.65
CA LEU A 188 0.49 2.19 0.83
C LEU A 188 -0.31 1.80 -0.41
N LEU A 189 -1.53 2.30 -0.51
CA LEU A 189 -2.48 1.95 -1.56
C LEU A 189 -2.87 3.19 -2.36
N TRP A 190 -2.63 3.13 -3.68
CA TRP A 190 -2.97 4.21 -4.59
C TRP A 190 -3.51 3.72 -5.92
N ASP A 191 -4.40 4.52 -6.50
CA ASP A 191 -4.79 4.40 -7.91
C ASP A 191 -4.16 5.54 -8.71
N ARG A 192 -3.56 5.20 -9.86
CA ARG A 192 -3.18 6.18 -10.87
C ARG A 192 -4.26 6.25 -11.95
N VAL A 193 -5.01 7.34 -11.95
CA VAL A 193 -6.12 7.59 -12.88
C VAL A 193 -5.82 8.83 -13.71
N GLY A 194 -5.32 8.64 -14.94
CA GLY A 194 -4.83 9.76 -15.74
C GLY A 194 -3.69 10.48 -15.02
N ASP A 195 -3.71 11.82 -15.06
CA ASP A 195 -2.71 12.69 -14.43
C ASP A 195 -2.92 12.85 -12.90
N GLU A 196 -3.55 11.86 -12.25
CA GLU A 196 -3.88 11.89 -10.82
C GLU A 196 -3.40 10.61 -10.11
N LEU A 197 -2.90 10.81 -8.90
CA LEU A 197 -2.62 9.75 -7.93
C LEU A 197 -3.63 9.90 -6.78
N ARG A 198 -4.43 8.85 -6.55
CA ARG A 198 -5.53 8.84 -5.58
C ARG A 198 -5.19 7.88 -4.45
N ALA A 199 -5.11 8.37 -3.22
CA ALA A 199 -4.93 7.52 -2.05
C ALA A 199 -6.21 6.70 -1.79
N GLN A 200 -6.05 5.39 -1.60
CA GLN A 200 -7.18 4.53 -1.24
C GLN A 200 -7.43 4.49 0.27
N SER A 201 -6.51 5.01 1.08
CA SER A 201 -6.66 5.09 2.54
C SER A 201 -6.54 6.53 3.03
N PRO A 202 -7.42 6.97 3.94
CA PRO A 202 -7.36 8.31 4.54
C PRO A 202 -6.21 8.48 5.54
N PHE A 203 -5.50 7.41 5.87
CA PHE A 203 -4.40 7.43 6.84
C PHE A 203 -3.05 7.47 6.14
N PHE A 204 -2.25 6.41 6.25
CA PHE A 204 -0.85 6.42 5.88
C PHE A 204 -0.63 6.80 4.40
N SER A 205 -1.38 6.20 3.47
CA SER A 205 -1.28 6.53 2.03
C SER A 205 -1.62 7.97 1.68
N THR A 206 -2.42 8.62 2.53
CA THR A 206 -2.72 10.05 2.41
C THR A 206 -1.63 10.90 3.05
N HIS A 207 -1.27 10.62 4.30
CA HIS A 207 -0.33 11.44 5.07
C HIS A 207 1.05 11.50 4.42
N VAL A 208 1.55 10.40 3.85
CA VAL A 208 2.87 10.41 3.16
C VAL A 208 2.90 11.37 1.95
N LEU A 209 1.75 11.72 1.37
CA LEU A 209 1.66 12.63 0.23
C LEU A 209 1.49 14.10 0.61
N VAL A 210 1.04 14.41 1.83
CA VAL A 210 0.66 15.79 2.20
C VAL A 210 1.26 16.30 3.51
N ASN A 211 1.91 15.45 4.31
CA ASN A 211 2.49 15.85 5.59
C ASN A 211 3.95 15.38 5.68
N SER A 212 4.92 16.30 5.73
CA SER A 212 6.35 15.96 5.78
C SER A 212 6.77 15.20 7.05
N ASP A 213 5.98 15.29 8.13
CA ASP A 213 6.25 14.63 9.41
C ASP A 213 5.48 13.29 9.52
N PHE A 214 5.09 12.67 8.40
CA PHE A 214 4.26 11.46 8.38
C PHE A 214 4.83 10.32 9.24
N LEU A 215 6.16 10.14 9.31
CA LEU A 215 6.76 9.13 10.19
C LEU A 215 6.49 9.42 11.66
N ALA A 216 6.77 10.65 12.10
CA ALA A 216 6.58 11.07 13.48
C ALA A 216 5.09 11.04 13.88
N MET A 217 4.19 11.47 12.99
CA MET A 217 2.75 11.45 13.20
C MET A 217 2.21 10.05 13.48
N HIS A 218 2.75 9.04 12.79
CA HIS A 218 2.35 7.65 12.96
C HIS A 218 3.16 6.92 14.05
N GLY A 219 4.06 7.62 14.74
CA GLY A 219 4.89 7.02 15.79
C GLY A 219 5.84 5.95 15.26
N ILE A 220 6.31 6.10 14.03
CA ILE A 220 7.17 5.14 13.34
C ILE A 220 8.50 5.76 12.94
N GLU A 221 9.49 4.91 12.71
CA GLU A 221 10.80 5.29 12.21
C GLU A 221 11.33 4.25 11.21
N CYS A 222 12.28 4.67 10.38
CA CYS A 222 12.95 3.76 9.47
C CYS A 222 13.96 2.90 10.22
N ARG A 223 14.09 1.63 9.85
CA ARG A 223 15.12 0.76 10.41
C ARG A 223 16.50 1.33 10.03
N LEU A 224 17.36 1.58 11.02
CA LEU A 224 18.76 1.92 10.76
C LEU A 224 19.45 0.74 10.07
N ALA A 225 20.25 1.01 9.04
CA ALA A 225 20.90 -0.02 8.20
C ALA A 225 21.72 -1.05 9.01
N ASP A 226 22.21 -0.66 10.20
CA ASP A 226 23.10 -1.47 11.05
C ASP A 226 22.39 -2.15 12.23
N ALA A 227 21.05 -2.09 12.33
CA ALA A 227 20.33 -2.68 13.45
C ALA A 227 20.35 -4.23 13.38
N PRO A 228 20.85 -4.93 14.43
CA PRO A 228 20.91 -6.39 14.46
C PRO A 228 19.51 -7.00 14.38
N THR A 229 19.41 -8.12 13.66
CA THR A 229 18.17 -8.87 13.50
C THR A 229 17.73 -9.43 14.85
N THR A 230 16.66 -8.91 15.44
CA THR A 230 15.91 -9.69 16.42
C THR A 230 15.20 -10.79 15.64
N ALA A 231 15.64 -12.03 15.88
CA ALA A 231 15.10 -13.22 15.24
C ALA A 231 13.64 -13.41 15.68
N ASP A 232 12.71 -12.93 14.87
CA ASP A 232 11.32 -13.35 14.86
C ASP A 232 10.84 -13.19 13.40
N GLU A 233 11.23 -14.16 12.56
CA GLU A 233 10.53 -14.56 11.33
C GLU A 233 9.85 -15.90 11.58
#